data_AF-A0A7R9W4F7-F1
#
_entry.id   AF-A0A7R9W4F7-F1
#
_cell.length_a   1.000
_cell.length_b   1.000
_cell.length_c   1.000
_cell.angle_alpha   90.00
_cell.angle_beta   90.00
_cell.angle_gamma   90.00
#
_symmetry.space_group_name_H-M   'P 1'
#
loop_
_entity.id
_entity.type
_entity.pdbx_description
1 polymer ?
#
loop_
_entity_poly.entity_id
_entity_poly.type
_entity_poly.pdbx_seq_one_letter_code
_entity_poly.pdbx_strand_id
1 'polypeptide(L)'
;MTFRAIASFLLGTLLRCAQSDAQATSLSSGEPVYGPVPASERPARIDEIPLYRDFYDEHQLYRRAHVLVEGITRKAYTDWWWRMNSPEAYVVAETVGADTGSTEYFKVGTHQFETVDANNNDGELLFSWNKKDLLIYKIEGTEAIKLTVKDEDPFNNDDLLMEVTIPINELPQPGDGYVQFIRKSETKPEYSVMTEAEILFKVKVTEGSDRVSTKSDLIDSMIDINGTIDYGENVLELSGGDRALLQSWRHTGGQRVDGAVLWLLGRNDCYMHPHVLKDLFLVNNELDDDEGPRFDVYVLNWRENGLARHRGWVTDAWMTTHNKYGDFDVYLEEVGMSLQLMKELGQYNQTLGYAHSTGVTILLNWIIKNGDDDFNAFLFNGPFLDWGHVGGDLKEFALEHLTNFLVRINIWSNEEVIDGKETPDVYKGDPIEYLGREVVPSAFSGRYFSQYYFEWSMRILYSGTLTAGFARGATNAFGVIEDAAPVTSKPTLVLASLSDDVVDAEEMEELSASMISRDRTFVGLPYSSHDVFLSGDEDDTREAIAVAREWIKGGYYLDEQTQLPGAATRNFSSANRLHNVKRGYAAGFALSIFLLMTFLA
;
A
#
# COMPACT_ATOMS: atom_id res chain seq x y z
N MET A 1 -34.02 -3.83 20.48
CA MET A 1 -32.69 -4.36 20.87
C MET A 1 -32.33 -5.69 20.21
N THR A 2 -33.28 -6.46 19.67
CA THR A 2 -33.03 -7.81 19.12
C THR A 2 -32.48 -7.85 17.68
N PHE A 3 -32.85 -6.90 16.82
CA PHE A 3 -32.43 -6.91 15.39
C PHE A 3 -30.96 -6.52 15.17
N ARG A 4 -30.50 -5.43 15.83
CA ARG A 4 -29.08 -4.99 15.76
C ARG A 4 -28.12 -6.08 16.23
N ALA A 5 -28.42 -6.74 17.35
CA ALA A 5 -27.58 -7.81 17.88
C ALA A 5 -27.49 -9.02 16.94
N ILE A 6 -28.59 -9.39 16.27
CA ILE A 6 -28.62 -10.54 15.35
C ILE A 6 -27.86 -10.22 14.04
N ALA A 7 -28.03 -9.00 13.49
CA ALA A 7 -27.31 -8.57 12.30
C ALA A 7 -25.80 -8.47 12.55
N SER A 8 -25.38 -7.83 13.65
CA SER A 8 -23.97 -7.75 14.05
C SER A 8 -23.37 -9.13 14.36
N PHE A 9 -24.14 -10.06 14.96
CA PHE A 9 -23.68 -11.41 15.26
C PHE A 9 -23.50 -12.27 14.00
N LEU A 10 -24.50 -12.34 13.13
CA LEU A 10 -24.42 -13.12 11.88
C LEU A 10 -23.32 -12.60 10.96
N LEU A 11 -23.10 -11.28 10.95
CA LEU A 11 -22.07 -10.68 10.11
C LEU A 11 -20.67 -10.73 10.70
N GLY A 12 -20.54 -10.53 12.01
CA GLY A 12 -19.34 -10.88 12.73
C GLY A 12 -18.97 -12.34 12.46
N THR A 13 -19.95 -13.25 12.39
CA THR A 13 -19.72 -14.65 12.04
C THR A 13 -19.35 -14.84 10.57
N LEU A 14 -19.93 -14.12 9.61
CA LEU A 14 -19.58 -14.22 8.19
C LEU A 14 -18.20 -13.64 7.86
N LEU A 15 -17.84 -12.51 8.45
CA LEU A 15 -16.50 -11.92 8.37
C LEU A 15 -15.48 -12.77 9.13
N ARG A 16 -15.89 -13.42 10.24
CA ARG A 16 -15.08 -14.42 10.95
C ARG A 16 -14.98 -15.75 10.21
N CYS A 17 -15.94 -16.21 9.43
CA CYS A 17 -15.84 -17.48 8.69
C CYS A 17 -14.81 -17.44 7.56
N ALA A 18 -14.35 -16.26 7.16
CA ALA A 18 -13.20 -16.07 6.28
C ALA A 18 -11.85 -16.02 7.05
N GLN A 19 -11.85 -16.26 8.37
CA GLN A 19 -10.67 -16.20 9.23
C GLN A 19 -10.72 -17.31 10.30
N SER A 20 -9.67 -18.14 10.40
CA SER A 20 -9.61 -19.22 11.38
C SER A 20 -9.75 -18.71 12.84
N ASP A 21 -10.76 -19.26 13.52
CA ASP A 21 -11.10 -19.32 14.96
C ASP A 21 -10.47 -18.37 16.01
N ALA A 22 -11.33 -17.61 16.72
CA ALA A 22 -11.34 -17.50 18.20
C ALA A 22 -12.61 -16.79 18.76
N GLN A 23 -13.00 -17.13 19.99
CA GLN A 23 -14.26 -16.81 20.68
C GLN A 23 -14.36 -15.37 21.23
N ALA A 24 -15.53 -14.72 21.08
CA ALA A 24 -15.82 -13.40 21.65
C ALA A 24 -16.46 -13.44 23.05
N THR A 25 -15.97 -12.61 23.97
CA THR A 25 -16.75 -12.07 25.11
C THR A 25 -17.10 -10.60 24.87
N SER A 26 -18.35 -10.25 25.13
CA SER A 26 -18.95 -8.93 24.85
C SER A 26 -18.34 -7.79 25.66
N LEU A 27 -18.03 -6.67 25.00
CA LEU A 27 -17.76 -5.38 25.65
C LEU A 27 -18.86 -4.36 25.35
N SER A 28 -19.29 -3.70 26.41
CA SER A 28 -20.37 -2.72 26.49
C SER A 28 -19.96 -1.36 25.95
N SER A 29 -20.91 -0.65 25.34
CA SER A 29 -20.84 0.74 24.91
C SER A 29 -20.42 1.70 26.04
N GLY A 30 -19.20 2.23 25.97
CA GLY A 30 -18.72 3.36 26.76
C GLY A 30 -18.83 4.67 25.95
N GLU A 31 -19.21 5.77 26.60
CA GLU A 31 -19.17 7.10 25.98
C GLU A 31 -17.73 7.57 25.73
N PRO A 32 -17.47 8.43 24.72
CA PRO A 32 -16.13 8.93 24.42
C PRO A 32 -15.63 9.81 25.57
N VAL A 33 -14.46 9.48 26.13
CA VAL A 33 -13.94 10.11 27.37
C VAL A 33 -13.23 11.46 27.12
N TYR A 34 -13.00 11.88 25.87
CA TYR A 34 -12.16 13.07 25.62
C TYR A 34 -12.76 14.04 24.60
N GLY A 35 -12.77 15.33 24.98
CA GLY A 35 -13.05 16.44 24.08
C GLY A 35 -11.83 16.80 23.21
N PRO A 36 -12.01 17.58 22.13
CA PRO A 36 -10.92 17.95 21.24
C PRO A 36 -9.81 18.71 21.98
N VAL A 37 -8.54 18.41 21.63
CA VAL A 37 -7.38 19.14 22.13
C VAL A 37 -7.58 20.64 21.85
N PRO A 38 -7.51 21.52 22.87
CA PRO A 38 -7.72 22.95 22.70
C PRO A 38 -6.80 23.52 21.62
N ALA A 39 -7.32 24.42 20.78
CA ALA A 39 -6.56 25.02 19.68
C ALA A 39 -5.26 25.71 20.14
N SER A 40 -5.20 26.16 21.39
CA SER A 40 -4.02 26.77 22.02
C SER A 40 -2.89 25.80 22.36
N GLU A 41 -3.16 24.49 22.36
CA GLU A 41 -2.19 23.44 22.69
C GLU A 41 -1.69 22.70 21.43
N ARG A 42 -2.15 23.12 20.24
CA ARG A 42 -1.71 22.55 18.97
C ARG A 42 -0.44 23.26 18.50
N PRO A 43 0.64 22.53 18.19
CA PRO A 43 1.86 23.10 17.62
C PRO A 43 1.56 23.85 16.31
N ALA A 44 2.11 25.05 16.15
CA ALA A 44 1.88 25.85 14.95
C ALA A 44 2.80 25.43 13.80
N ARG A 45 3.93 24.79 14.13
CA ARG A 45 4.95 24.35 13.18
C ARG A 45 5.45 22.94 13.52
N ILE A 46 5.85 22.20 12.49
CA ILE A 46 6.41 20.83 12.58
C ILE A 46 7.62 20.74 13.52
N ASP A 47 8.40 21.82 13.65
CA ASP A 47 9.60 21.85 14.46
C ASP A 47 9.37 22.07 15.96
N GLU A 48 8.14 22.36 16.38
CA GLU A 48 7.70 22.57 17.77
C GLU A 48 7.23 21.27 18.46
N ILE A 49 7.19 20.15 17.73
CA ILE A 49 6.64 18.88 18.20
C ILE A 49 7.75 18.00 18.79
N PRO A 50 7.58 17.42 20.00
CA PRO A 50 8.54 16.49 20.57
C PRO A 50 8.63 15.21 19.72
N LEU A 51 9.79 14.98 19.11
CA LEU A 51 10.10 13.71 18.48
C LEU A 51 10.19 12.63 19.57
N TYR A 52 9.53 11.48 19.35
CA TYR A 52 9.50 10.35 20.28
C TYR A 52 10.89 9.69 20.37
N ARG A 53 11.78 10.32 21.13
CA ARG A 53 13.23 10.06 21.17
C ARG A 53 13.60 8.84 22.00
N ASP A 54 12.74 8.42 22.93
CA ASP A 54 13.10 7.48 23.98
C ASP A 54 13.03 6.00 23.57
N PHE A 55 12.50 5.69 22.38
CA PHE A 55 12.34 4.30 21.92
C PHE A 55 13.59 3.72 21.21
N TYR A 56 14.55 4.59 20.83
CA TYR A 56 15.64 4.25 19.90
C TYR A 56 17.06 4.60 20.39
N ASP A 57 17.21 5.07 21.63
CA ASP A 57 18.54 5.29 22.22
C ASP A 57 19.30 3.96 22.48
N GLU A 58 18.68 2.80 22.23
CA GLU A 58 19.35 1.50 22.11
C GLU A 58 19.60 1.17 20.62
N HIS A 59 20.76 1.55 20.11
CA HIS A 59 21.21 1.22 18.75
C HIS A 59 21.53 -0.29 18.61
N GLN A 60 20.52 -1.16 18.64
CA GLN A 60 20.65 -2.44 17.95
C GLN A 60 20.50 -2.17 16.45
N LEU A 61 21.59 -2.36 15.70
CA LEU A 61 21.58 -2.23 14.25
C LEU A 61 20.73 -3.36 13.67
N TYR A 62 19.70 -3.01 12.92
CA TYR A 62 18.91 -3.95 12.13
C TYR A 62 19.45 -4.00 10.71
N ARG A 63 19.31 -5.15 10.07
CA ARG A 63 19.56 -5.35 8.64
C ARG A 63 18.29 -5.74 7.92
N ARG A 64 18.27 -5.45 6.62
CA ARG A 64 17.19 -5.76 5.69
C ARG A 64 17.70 -6.82 4.73
N ALA A 65 17.12 -8.01 4.79
CA ALA A 65 17.34 -9.07 3.81
C ALA A 65 16.19 -9.05 2.81
N HIS A 66 16.48 -8.63 1.57
CA HIS A 66 15.57 -8.76 0.44
C HIS A 66 15.66 -10.19 -0.06
N VAL A 67 14.60 -10.96 0.13
CA VAL A 67 14.53 -12.38 -0.22
C VAL A 67 13.62 -12.52 -1.44
N LEU A 68 14.19 -12.98 -2.55
CA LEU A 68 13.46 -13.33 -3.76
C LEU A 68 13.40 -14.86 -3.86
N VAL A 69 12.22 -15.42 -3.65
CA VAL A 69 11.99 -16.87 -3.81
C VAL A 69 11.61 -17.12 -5.27
N GLU A 70 12.47 -17.81 -5.99
CA GLU A 70 12.23 -18.12 -7.41
C GLU A 70 11.30 -19.33 -7.51
N GLY A 71 11.66 -20.44 -6.85
CA GLY A 71 10.87 -21.67 -6.94
C GLY A 71 11.51 -22.89 -6.32
N ILE A 72 10.86 -24.05 -6.51
CA ILE A 72 11.42 -25.37 -6.18
C ILE A 72 11.62 -26.15 -7.47
N THR A 73 12.78 -26.77 -7.66
CA THR A 73 13.08 -27.50 -8.90
C THR A 73 12.36 -28.85 -8.99
N ARG A 74 12.02 -29.27 -10.22
CA ARG A 74 11.38 -30.56 -10.51
C ARG A 74 12.31 -31.79 -10.47
N LYS A 75 13.62 -31.60 -10.23
CA LYS A 75 14.69 -32.57 -10.59
C LYS A 75 14.60 -33.96 -9.94
N ALA A 76 13.68 -34.21 -9.02
CA ALA A 76 13.56 -35.52 -8.37
C ALA A 76 12.13 -36.06 -8.24
N TYR A 77 11.18 -35.55 -9.03
CA TYR A 77 9.77 -35.81 -8.77
C TYR A 77 9.18 -36.96 -9.61
N THR A 78 8.82 -38.08 -8.97
CA THR A 78 8.18 -39.24 -9.63
C THR A 78 6.79 -39.58 -9.08
N ASP A 79 6.33 -38.92 -8.02
CA ASP A 79 5.05 -39.31 -7.42
C ASP A 79 3.86 -38.75 -8.20
N TRP A 80 2.88 -39.61 -8.45
CA TRP A 80 1.76 -39.34 -9.34
C TRP A 80 0.65 -38.55 -8.64
N TRP A 81 0.57 -38.59 -7.31
CA TRP A 81 -0.50 -37.93 -6.56
C TRP A 81 -0.37 -36.40 -6.53
N TRP A 82 0.83 -35.83 -6.41
CA TRP A 82 1.03 -34.37 -6.49
C TRP A 82 0.66 -33.81 -7.86
N ARG A 83 0.89 -34.58 -8.93
CA ARG A 83 0.50 -34.19 -10.28
C ARG A 83 -1.02 -34.18 -10.49
N MET A 84 -1.78 -34.90 -9.66
CA MET A 84 -3.23 -34.94 -9.75
C MET A 84 -3.92 -33.98 -8.78
N ASN A 85 -3.31 -33.71 -7.62
CA ASN A 85 -3.91 -32.88 -6.60
C ASN A 85 -3.56 -31.41 -6.72
N SER A 86 -2.54 -31.05 -7.51
CA SER A 86 -2.13 -29.66 -7.75
C SER A 86 -2.08 -28.86 -6.44
N PRO A 87 -1.29 -29.35 -5.47
CA PRO A 87 -1.28 -28.77 -4.15
C PRO A 87 -0.79 -27.33 -4.23
N GLU A 88 -1.39 -26.53 -3.38
CA GLU A 88 -1.12 -25.13 -3.17
C GLU A 88 -0.01 -25.04 -2.12
N ALA A 89 1.03 -24.26 -2.38
CA ALA A 89 2.13 -24.13 -1.42
C ALA A 89 2.53 -22.69 -1.19
N TYR A 90 2.90 -22.40 0.05
CA TYR A 90 3.41 -21.10 0.49
C TYR A 90 4.77 -21.23 1.16
N VAL A 91 5.53 -20.14 1.23
CA VAL A 91 6.86 -20.11 1.85
C VAL A 91 6.85 -19.17 3.04
N VAL A 92 7.39 -19.60 4.17
CA VAL A 92 7.66 -18.76 5.34
C VAL A 92 9.16 -18.55 5.46
N ALA A 93 9.61 -17.31 5.36
CA ALA A 93 10.95 -16.90 5.76
C ALA A 93 10.95 -16.43 7.21
N GLU A 94 11.80 -16.98 8.07
CA GLU A 94 11.91 -16.60 9.47
C GLU A 94 13.37 -16.48 9.93
N THR A 95 13.65 -15.60 10.88
CA THR A 95 14.97 -15.48 11.52
C THR A 95 15.08 -16.46 12.68
N VAL A 96 16.25 -17.06 12.86
CA VAL A 96 16.55 -18.08 13.89
C VAL A 96 17.69 -17.58 14.77
N GLY A 97 17.60 -17.79 16.09
CA GLY A 97 18.58 -17.31 17.07
C GLY A 97 17.97 -16.98 18.44
N ALA A 98 18.81 -16.47 19.35
CA ALA A 98 18.41 -16.14 20.73
C ALA A 98 17.68 -14.79 20.85
N ASP A 99 17.91 -13.87 19.91
CA ASP A 99 17.26 -12.56 19.82
C ASP A 99 17.07 -12.21 18.34
N THR A 100 16.04 -12.80 17.74
CA THR A 100 15.81 -12.78 16.28
C THR A 100 15.04 -11.56 15.80
N GLY A 101 14.69 -10.67 16.73
CA GLY A 101 14.17 -9.37 16.41
C GLY A 101 12.74 -9.09 16.79
N SER A 102 11.95 -10.01 17.37
CA SER A 102 10.61 -9.59 17.83
C SER A 102 10.78 -8.50 18.88
N THR A 103 10.57 -7.24 18.49
CA THR A 103 10.32 -6.22 19.49
C THR A 103 9.01 -6.63 20.15
N GLU A 104 8.76 -6.19 21.38
CA GLU A 104 7.47 -6.39 22.07
C GLU A 104 6.28 -5.84 21.25
N TYR A 105 6.55 -5.15 20.13
CA TYR A 105 5.61 -4.36 19.35
C TYR A 105 5.41 -4.89 17.92
N PHE A 106 6.38 -5.56 17.28
CA PHE A 106 6.23 -6.08 15.91
C PHE A 106 7.03 -7.36 15.67
N LYS A 107 6.43 -8.31 14.93
CA LYS A 107 7.13 -9.51 14.42
C LYS A 107 8.14 -9.10 13.34
N VAL A 108 9.32 -8.70 13.77
CA VAL A 108 10.52 -8.68 12.93
C VAL A 108 10.93 -10.12 12.70
N GLY A 109 11.44 -10.42 11.51
CA GLY A 109 12.04 -11.73 11.29
C GLY A 109 11.05 -12.85 10.99
N THR A 110 9.85 -12.54 10.51
CA THR A 110 9.04 -13.54 9.80
C THR A 110 8.26 -12.90 8.65
N HIS A 111 8.22 -13.57 7.51
CA HIS A 111 7.44 -13.20 6.32
C HIS A 111 6.87 -14.46 5.66
N GLN A 112 5.65 -14.37 5.14
CA GLN A 112 5.01 -15.43 4.38
C GLN A 112 4.77 -14.96 2.94
N PHE A 113 5.40 -15.64 2.00
CA PHE A 113 5.13 -15.52 0.57
C PHE A 113 3.82 -16.24 0.25
N GLU A 114 2.99 -15.59 -0.57
CA GLU A 114 1.68 -16.10 -0.96
C GLU A 114 1.73 -17.47 -1.62
N THR A 115 0.58 -18.12 -1.61
CA THR A 115 0.37 -19.46 -2.15
C THR A 115 0.43 -19.48 -3.67
N VAL A 116 1.08 -20.50 -4.22
CA VAL A 116 1.13 -20.74 -5.66
C VAL A 116 0.77 -22.18 -6.00
N ASP A 117 0.10 -22.38 -7.15
CA ASP A 117 -0.24 -23.70 -7.69
C ASP A 117 1.03 -24.37 -8.29
N ALA A 118 1.25 -25.64 -7.93
CA ALA A 118 2.28 -26.52 -8.49
C ALA A 118 2.20 -26.73 -10.02
N ASN A 119 1.10 -26.31 -10.67
CA ASN A 119 0.87 -26.50 -12.11
C ASN A 119 1.44 -25.41 -13.01
N ASN A 120 2.16 -24.41 -12.50
CA ASN A 120 2.75 -23.41 -13.37
C ASN A 120 3.66 -24.08 -14.42
N ASN A 121 3.34 -23.86 -15.70
CA ASN A 121 3.83 -24.64 -16.86
C ASN A 121 5.33 -24.43 -17.20
N ASP A 122 6.13 -23.89 -16.28
CA ASP A 122 7.52 -23.50 -16.51
C ASP A 122 8.49 -24.68 -16.66
N GLY A 123 8.00 -25.92 -16.59
CA GLY A 123 8.69 -27.14 -17.01
C GLY A 123 9.85 -27.59 -16.09
N GLU A 124 10.61 -26.65 -15.54
CA GLU A 124 11.79 -26.85 -14.69
C GLU A 124 11.49 -26.68 -13.20
N LEU A 125 10.47 -25.87 -12.86
CA LEU A 125 10.03 -25.64 -11.49
C LEU A 125 8.76 -26.46 -11.17
N LEU A 126 8.70 -26.98 -9.95
CA LEU A 126 7.51 -27.57 -9.35
C LEU A 126 6.60 -26.48 -8.80
N PHE A 127 7.17 -25.50 -8.12
CA PHE A 127 6.49 -24.28 -7.66
C PHE A 127 7.31 -23.09 -8.14
N SER A 128 6.63 -22.05 -8.62
CA SER A 128 7.26 -20.80 -9.04
C SER A 128 6.55 -19.67 -8.32
N TRP A 129 7.21 -19.08 -7.33
CA TRP A 129 6.70 -17.89 -6.64
C TRP A 129 7.10 -16.67 -7.45
N ASN A 130 8.39 -16.56 -7.77
CA ASN A 130 8.98 -15.36 -8.33
C ASN A 130 8.52 -14.09 -7.58
N LYS A 131 8.51 -14.17 -6.25
CA LYS A 131 8.08 -13.09 -5.35
C LYS A 131 9.29 -12.64 -4.54
N LYS A 132 9.42 -11.31 -4.41
CA LYS A 132 10.42 -10.66 -3.57
C LYS A 132 9.72 -10.04 -2.36
N ASP A 133 10.31 -10.22 -1.20
CA ASP A 133 9.87 -9.51 0.01
C ASP A 133 11.06 -9.15 0.91
N LEU A 134 10.77 -8.41 1.97
CA LEU A 134 11.71 -7.86 2.93
C LEU A 134 11.60 -8.59 4.27
N LEU A 135 12.69 -9.23 4.67
CA LEU A 135 12.90 -9.76 6.02
C LEU A 135 13.81 -8.81 6.80
N ILE A 136 13.31 -8.26 7.91
CA ILE A 136 14.10 -7.43 8.82
C ILE A 136 14.66 -8.33 9.93
N TYR A 137 15.90 -8.09 10.36
CA TYR A 137 16.51 -8.88 11.43
C TYR A 137 17.54 -8.07 12.25
N LYS A 138 17.78 -8.47 13.51
CA LYS A 138 18.80 -7.86 14.37
C LYS A 138 20.19 -8.40 14.03
N ILE A 139 21.21 -7.54 13.98
CA ILE A 139 22.59 -7.98 13.75
C ILE A 139 23.08 -8.89 14.90
N GLU A 140 22.79 -8.52 16.14
CA GLU A 140 23.11 -9.34 17.31
C GLU A 140 21.96 -10.31 17.60
N GLY A 141 22.29 -11.56 17.93
CA GLY A 141 21.32 -12.57 18.35
C GLY A 141 20.61 -13.34 17.23
N THR A 142 20.71 -12.89 15.97
CA THR A 142 20.28 -13.67 14.80
C THR A 142 21.41 -14.57 14.30
N GLU A 143 21.15 -15.87 14.23
CA GLU A 143 22.09 -16.91 13.82
C GLU A 143 21.88 -17.37 12.37
N ALA A 144 20.63 -17.36 11.89
CA ALA A 144 20.28 -17.81 10.55
C ALA A 144 18.96 -17.22 10.03
N ILE A 145 18.72 -17.36 8.73
CA ILE A 145 17.39 -17.24 8.10
C ILE A 145 16.94 -18.65 7.71
N LYS A 146 15.72 -19.01 8.03
CA LYS A 146 15.10 -20.29 7.71
C LYS A 146 13.94 -20.08 6.74
N LEU A 147 13.90 -20.87 5.67
CA LEU A 147 12.77 -20.91 4.74
C LEU A 147 12.02 -22.23 4.94
N THR A 148 10.72 -22.13 5.18
CA THR A 148 9.83 -23.24 5.45
C THR A 148 8.75 -23.25 4.36
N VAL A 149 8.70 -24.29 3.54
CA VAL A 149 7.66 -24.49 2.51
C VAL A 149 6.59 -25.38 3.11
N LYS A 150 5.34 -24.95 3.00
CA LYS A 150 4.18 -25.67 3.54
C LYS A 150 3.11 -25.84 2.49
N ASP A 151 2.37 -26.93 2.62
CA ASP A 151 1.13 -27.16 1.87
C ASP A 151 0.02 -26.30 2.47
N GLU A 152 -0.82 -25.71 1.62
CA GLU A 152 -2.08 -25.09 2.02
C GLU A 152 -3.21 -26.07 1.70
N ASP A 153 -3.51 -26.96 2.66
CA ASP A 153 -4.66 -27.84 2.58
C ASP A 153 -5.70 -27.50 3.67
N PRO A 154 -7.01 -27.59 3.36
CA PRO A 154 -8.05 -27.21 4.32
C PRO A 154 -8.36 -28.31 5.36
N PHE A 155 -7.65 -29.44 5.34
CA PHE A 155 -8.04 -30.65 6.07
C PHE A 155 -7.05 -31.08 7.17
N ASN A 156 -5.80 -30.60 7.13
CA ASN A 156 -4.76 -30.81 8.14
C ASN A 156 -4.00 -29.51 8.43
N ASN A 157 -3.34 -29.44 9.58
CA ASN A 157 -2.40 -28.34 9.85
C ASN A 157 -1.31 -28.35 8.76
N ASP A 158 -1.13 -27.24 8.05
CA ASP A 158 -0.15 -26.99 6.99
C ASP A 158 1.08 -27.91 7.04
N ASP A 159 1.06 -28.96 6.21
CA ASP A 159 2.08 -30.00 6.20
C ASP A 159 3.43 -29.40 5.77
N LEU A 160 4.49 -29.72 6.53
CA LEU A 160 5.84 -29.26 6.22
C LEU A 160 6.39 -29.99 4.99
N LEU A 161 6.55 -29.27 3.87
CA LEU A 161 7.07 -29.83 2.62
C LEU A 161 8.58 -29.77 2.55
N MET A 162 9.17 -28.66 2.98
CA MET A 162 10.60 -28.42 2.88
C MET A 162 11.04 -27.41 3.92
N GLU A 163 12.23 -27.59 4.47
CA GLU A 163 12.87 -26.62 5.35
C GLU A 163 14.32 -26.44 4.91
N VAL A 164 14.80 -25.20 4.86
CA VAL A 164 16.22 -24.89 4.62
C VAL A 164 16.68 -23.79 5.56
N THR A 165 17.88 -23.91 6.09
CA THR A 165 18.48 -22.93 7.00
C THR A 165 19.73 -22.33 6.37
N ILE A 166 19.85 -21.00 6.44
CA ILE A 166 20.97 -20.24 5.90
C ILE A 166 21.64 -19.52 7.06
N PRO A 167 22.82 -19.96 7.50
CA PRO A 167 23.60 -19.26 8.51
C PRO A 167 23.82 -17.79 8.14
N ILE A 168 23.77 -16.88 9.11
CA ILE A 168 23.88 -15.44 8.86
C ILE A 168 25.23 -15.04 8.23
N ASN A 169 26.27 -15.82 8.51
CA ASN A 169 27.61 -15.64 7.94
C ASN A 169 27.73 -16.12 6.49
N GLU A 170 26.73 -16.83 5.96
CA GLU A 170 26.61 -17.18 4.54
C GLU A 170 25.83 -16.13 3.73
N LEU A 171 25.14 -15.19 4.38
CA LEU A 171 24.44 -14.12 3.70
C LEU A 171 25.41 -13.14 3.04
N PRO A 172 24.99 -12.49 1.93
CA PRO A 172 25.78 -11.41 1.34
C PRO A 172 26.06 -10.30 2.36
N GLN A 173 27.20 -9.62 2.19
CA GLN A 173 27.50 -8.45 2.99
C GLN A 173 26.62 -7.27 2.53
N PRO A 174 26.30 -6.33 3.43
CA PRO A 174 25.55 -5.14 3.05
C PRO A 174 26.23 -4.37 1.90
N GLY A 175 25.45 -4.08 0.86
CA GLY A 175 25.94 -3.43 -0.36
C GLY A 175 26.34 -4.40 -1.48
N ASP A 176 26.46 -5.70 -1.19
CA ASP A 176 26.52 -6.71 -2.24
C ASP A 176 25.17 -6.76 -3.00
N GLY A 177 25.22 -7.11 -4.29
CA GLY A 177 24.02 -7.40 -5.06
C GLY A 177 23.33 -8.70 -4.64
N TYR A 178 22.32 -9.12 -5.41
CA TYR A 178 21.67 -10.41 -5.17
C TYR A 178 22.64 -11.58 -5.33
N VAL A 179 22.72 -12.41 -4.30
CA VAL A 179 23.42 -13.70 -4.32
C VAL A 179 22.39 -14.81 -4.41
N GLN A 180 22.56 -15.71 -5.38
CA GLN A 180 21.67 -16.85 -5.59
C GLN A 180 22.09 -18.04 -4.71
N PHE A 181 21.09 -18.69 -4.15
CA PHE A 181 21.21 -19.88 -3.31
C PHE A 181 20.40 -21.02 -3.91
N ILE A 182 20.99 -22.20 -3.87
CA ILE A 182 20.35 -23.48 -4.18
C ILE A 182 20.53 -24.35 -2.94
N ARG A 183 19.44 -24.79 -2.32
CA ARG A 183 19.47 -25.58 -1.08
C ARG A 183 18.55 -26.80 -1.20
N LYS A 184 19.05 -27.94 -0.72
CA LYS A 184 18.26 -29.16 -0.55
C LYS A 184 17.54 -29.14 0.79
N SER A 185 16.42 -29.86 0.88
CA SER A 185 15.62 -29.94 2.09
C SER A 185 16.42 -30.53 3.26
N GLU A 186 16.32 -29.90 4.44
CA GLU A 186 16.83 -30.39 5.72
C GLU A 186 15.80 -31.27 6.46
N THR A 187 14.57 -31.35 5.96
CA THR A 187 13.46 -32.05 6.61
C THR A 187 13.73 -33.56 6.75
N LYS A 188 13.32 -34.14 7.89
CA LYS A 188 13.48 -35.57 8.17
C LYS A 188 12.67 -36.45 7.19
N PRO A 189 13.06 -37.73 6.96
CA PRO A 189 12.51 -38.60 5.91
C PRO A 189 11.01 -38.94 5.98
N GLU A 190 10.28 -38.42 6.97
CA GLU A 190 8.88 -38.73 7.23
C GLU A 190 7.96 -38.22 6.09
N TYR A 191 8.41 -37.18 5.37
CA TYR A 191 7.88 -36.74 4.07
C TYR A 191 8.92 -37.01 2.97
N SER A 192 9.17 -38.29 2.67
CA SER A 192 10.24 -38.77 1.77
C SER A 192 10.16 -38.24 0.32
N VAL A 193 9.09 -37.54 -0.05
CA VAL A 193 8.81 -37.08 -1.42
C VAL A 193 9.56 -35.81 -1.83
N MET A 194 10.07 -35.02 -0.87
CA MET A 194 10.76 -33.75 -1.14
C MET A 194 12.27 -33.77 -0.81
N THR A 195 12.84 -34.93 -0.47
CA THR A 195 14.23 -35.04 0.00
C THR A 195 15.29 -34.65 -1.02
N GLU A 196 14.95 -34.68 -2.31
CA GLU A 196 15.83 -34.30 -3.41
C GLU A 196 15.36 -33.02 -4.13
N ALA A 197 14.31 -32.37 -3.62
CA ALA A 197 13.89 -31.07 -4.12
C ALA A 197 14.91 -30.00 -3.72
N GLU A 198 15.16 -29.07 -4.62
CA GLU A 198 16.03 -27.91 -4.38
C GLU A 198 15.19 -26.64 -4.45
N ILE A 199 15.25 -25.81 -3.42
CA ILE A 199 14.68 -24.46 -3.43
C ILE A 199 15.71 -23.50 -4.00
N LEU A 200 15.24 -22.64 -4.89
CA LEU A 200 15.98 -21.62 -5.58
C LEU A 200 15.51 -20.25 -5.08
N PHE A 201 16.43 -19.48 -4.53
CA PHE A 201 16.13 -18.14 -4.02
C PHE A 201 17.36 -17.25 -4.11
N LYS A 202 17.15 -15.93 -4.03
CA LYS A 202 18.20 -14.92 -4.02
C LYS A 202 18.05 -14.05 -2.78
N VAL A 203 19.17 -13.62 -2.23
CA VAL A 203 19.20 -12.69 -1.10
C VAL A 203 20.07 -11.49 -1.45
N LYS A 204 19.61 -10.29 -1.11
CA LYS A 204 20.41 -9.05 -1.06
C LYS A 204 20.29 -8.49 0.36
N VAL A 205 21.39 -8.09 0.95
CA VAL A 205 21.37 -7.46 2.30
C VAL A 205 21.66 -5.98 2.15
N THR A 206 20.84 -5.15 2.79
CA THR A 206 21.11 -3.73 2.96
C THR A 206 21.17 -3.38 4.44
N GLU A 207 21.99 -2.38 4.78
CA GLU A 207 21.97 -1.86 6.15
C GLU A 207 20.62 -1.20 6.42
N GLY A 208 20.08 -1.36 7.63
CA GLY A 208 18.95 -0.56 8.12
C GLY A 208 19.39 0.85 8.55
N SER A 209 20.64 1.22 8.26
CA SER A 209 21.25 2.49 8.63
C SER A 209 21.08 3.58 7.58
N ASP A 210 20.31 3.35 6.52
CA ASP A 210 19.92 4.38 5.54
C ASP A 210 18.99 5.37 6.26
N ARG A 211 19.62 6.17 7.11
CA ARG A 211 18.99 7.12 7.99
C ARG A 211 19.44 8.49 7.55
N VAL A 212 18.44 9.25 7.14
CA VAL A 212 18.16 10.53 7.79
C VAL A 212 18.19 10.29 9.32
N SER A 213 19.37 10.39 9.91
CA SER A 213 19.69 10.00 11.29
C SER A 213 19.44 11.13 12.27
N THR A 214 19.24 12.32 11.73
CA THR A 214 19.00 13.54 12.48
C THR A 214 17.78 14.28 11.92
N LYS A 215 17.19 15.15 12.75
CA LYS A 215 16.24 16.17 12.28
C LYS A 215 16.84 17.01 11.14
N SER A 216 18.17 17.19 11.11
CA SER A 216 18.87 17.88 10.02
C SER A 216 18.72 17.12 8.72
N ASP A 217 18.96 15.81 8.68
CA ASP A 217 18.90 15.07 7.41
C ASP A 217 17.47 15.06 6.81
N LEU A 218 16.42 15.12 7.66
CA LEU A 218 15.03 15.26 7.23
C LEU A 218 14.79 16.68 6.69
N ILE A 219 15.26 17.68 7.44
CA ILE A 219 15.22 19.09 7.03
C ILE A 219 16.01 19.31 5.73
N ASP A 220 17.18 18.72 5.56
CA ASP A 220 18.06 18.82 4.39
C ASP A 220 17.45 18.10 3.17
N SER A 221 16.59 17.09 3.41
CA SER A 221 15.76 16.48 2.37
C SER A 221 14.49 17.28 2.03
N MET A 222 14.04 18.17 2.92
CA MET A 222 12.76 18.90 2.81
C MET A 222 12.93 20.40 2.50
N ILE A 223 14.09 20.99 2.81
CA ILE A 223 14.36 22.42 2.78
C ILE A 223 15.60 22.66 1.91
N ASP A 224 15.33 23.34 0.80
CA ASP A 224 16.25 24.15 0.01
C ASP A 224 17.68 23.60 -0.18
N ILE A 225 17.82 22.71 -1.17
CA ILE A 225 19.09 22.06 -1.52
C ILE A 225 20.22 23.07 -1.79
N ASN A 226 19.98 24.36 -2.08
CA ASN A 226 21.05 25.36 -2.32
C ASN A 226 20.59 26.83 -2.43
N GLY A 227 19.44 27.25 -1.88
CA GLY A 227 18.85 28.58 -2.19
C GLY A 227 17.97 28.59 -3.44
N THR A 228 17.57 27.42 -3.94
CA THR A 228 16.91 27.22 -5.24
C THR A 228 15.48 26.69 -5.14
N ILE A 229 15.06 26.15 -4.00
CA ILE A 229 13.70 25.65 -3.79
C ILE A 229 13.09 26.33 -2.56
N ASP A 230 11.97 27.02 -2.75
CA ASP A 230 11.14 27.58 -1.69
C ASP A 230 10.11 26.56 -1.21
N TYR A 231 10.07 26.34 0.09
CA TYR A 231 9.08 25.49 0.76
C TYR A 231 7.94 26.34 1.31
N GLY A 232 6.70 25.93 1.01
CA GLY A 232 5.49 26.59 1.48
C GLY A 232 4.48 25.63 2.08
N GLU A 233 3.68 26.13 3.01
CA GLU A 233 2.56 25.42 3.62
C GLU A 233 1.33 26.32 3.61
N ASN A 234 0.22 25.81 3.08
CA ASN A 234 -1.06 26.51 3.05
C ASN A 234 -2.13 25.65 3.71
N VAL A 235 -2.69 26.13 4.82
CA VAL A 235 -3.84 25.49 5.46
C VAL A 235 -5.09 25.82 4.66
N LEU A 236 -5.78 24.79 4.19
CA LEU A 236 -7.06 24.89 3.51
C LEU A 236 -8.16 24.80 4.57
N GLU A 237 -8.82 25.91 4.86
CA GLU A 237 -9.98 25.95 5.76
C GLU A 237 -11.22 25.53 4.98
N LEU A 238 -11.78 24.37 5.30
CA LEU A 238 -12.82 23.72 4.49
C LEU A 238 -14.22 24.00 5.03
N SER A 239 -15.22 23.80 4.18
CA SER A 239 -16.61 23.75 4.61
C SER A 239 -16.80 22.69 5.71
N GLY A 240 -17.54 23.08 6.75
CA GLY A 240 -17.73 22.23 7.94
C GLY A 240 -16.68 22.38 9.04
N GLY A 241 -15.64 23.20 8.84
CA GLY A 241 -14.61 23.48 9.85
C GLY A 241 -13.50 22.42 9.93
N ASP A 242 -13.48 21.48 8.97
CA ASP A 242 -12.34 20.60 8.75
C ASP A 242 -11.19 21.39 8.07
N ARG A 243 -9.99 20.79 8.06
CA ARG A 243 -8.80 21.39 7.49
C ARG A 243 -8.01 20.39 6.67
N ALA A 244 -7.48 20.84 5.55
CA ALA A 244 -6.46 20.14 4.77
C ALA A 244 -5.18 21.00 4.70
N LEU A 245 -4.09 20.41 4.23
CA LEU A 245 -2.82 21.11 4.05
C LEU A 245 -2.30 20.91 2.63
N LEU A 246 -1.98 22.01 1.96
CA LEU A 246 -1.21 21.99 0.72
C LEU A 246 0.25 22.36 1.04
N GLN A 247 1.16 21.42 0.84
CA GLN A 247 2.60 21.69 0.90
C GLN A 247 3.10 21.98 -0.51
N SER A 248 4.05 22.90 -0.66
CA SER A 248 4.60 23.27 -1.97
C SER A 248 6.13 23.34 -1.94
N TRP A 249 6.77 22.82 -2.99
CA TRP A 249 8.19 22.98 -3.29
C TRP A 249 8.31 23.67 -4.64
N ARG A 250 8.78 24.91 -4.63
CA ARG A 250 8.77 25.76 -5.82
C ARG A 250 10.17 26.24 -6.14
N HIS A 251 10.56 26.15 -7.41
CA HIS A 251 11.84 26.67 -7.83
C HIS A 251 11.88 28.20 -7.68
N THR A 252 13.03 28.73 -7.29
CA THR A 252 13.27 30.17 -7.13
C THR A 252 14.48 30.62 -7.95
N GLY A 253 14.89 31.89 -7.81
CA GLY A 253 16.12 32.39 -8.43
C GLY A 253 16.09 32.50 -9.96
N GLY A 254 14.89 32.46 -10.58
CA GLY A 254 14.74 32.51 -12.05
C GLY A 254 15.11 31.22 -12.77
N GLN A 255 15.16 30.09 -12.04
CA GLN A 255 15.31 28.78 -12.65
C GLN A 255 14.17 28.48 -13.64
N ARG A 256 14.49 27.72 -14.70
CA ARG A 256 13.47 27.19 -15.62
C ARG A 256 12.58 26.22 -14.85
N VAL A 257 11.26 26.40 -15.01
CA VAL A 257 10.22 25.50 -14.51
C VAL A 257 9.39 25.09 -15.71
N ASP A 258 9.27 23.78 -15.95
CA ASP A 258 8.54 23.21 -17.08
C ASP A 258 7.03 23.09 -16.79
N GLY A 259 6.66 22.97 -15.52
CA GLY A 259 5.26 22.92 -15.10
C GLY A 259 5.08 22.80 -13.60
N ALA A 260 3.89 22.40 -13.18
CA ALA A 260 3.60 22.01 -11.81
C ALA A 260 3.03 20.59 -11.71
N VAL A 261 3.17 19.99 -10.53
CA VAL A 261 2.53 18.72 -10.17
C VAL A 261 1.58 18.96 -9.01
N LEU A 262 0.33 18.51 -9.13
CA LEU A 262 -0.54 18.29 -7.98
C LEU A 262 -0.46 16.81 -7.59
N TRP A 263 0.06 16.53 -6.41
CA TRP A 263 0.23 15.19 -5.85
C TRP A 263 -0.86 14.89 -4.82
N LEU A 264 -1.73 13.93 -5.11
CA LEU A 264 -2.70 13.34 -4.17
C LEU A 264 -2.17 12.04 -3.57
N LEU A 265 -2.03 12.04 -2.24
CA LEU A 265 -1.56 10.90 -1.46
C LEU A 265 -2.62 9.78 -1.37
N GLY A 266 -2.17 8.54 -1.22
CA GLY A 266 -3.02 7.37 -1.01
C GLY A 266 -3.64 7.27 0.39
N ARG A 267 -4.47 6.25 0.61
CA ARG A 267 -4.97 5.94 1.96
C ARG A 267 -3.82 5.42 2.81
N ASN A 268 -3.76 5.86 4.06
CA ASN A 268 -2.65 5.62 5.00
C ASN A 268 -1.30 6.26 4.59
N ASP A 269 -1.23 6.97 3.47
CA ASP A 269 -0.08 7.81 3.19
C ASP A 269 -0.10 9.01 4.12
N CYS A 270 1.07 9.32 4.64
CA CYS A 270 1.21 10.28 5.72
C CYS A 270 2.00 11.52 5.31
N TYR A 271 2.70 11.47 4.18
CA TYR A 271 3.58 12.50 3.65
C TYR A 271 4.03 12.12 2.21
N MET A 272 4.66 13.05 1.50
CA MET A 272 5.28 12.85 0.20
C MET A 272 6.69 12.24 0.29
N HIS A 273 7.06 11.36 -0.63
CA HIS A 273 8.37 10.70 -0.63
C HIS A 273 9.49 11.65 -1.07
N PRO A 274 10.47 12.02 -0.21
CA PRO A 274 11.49 13.01 -0.56
C PRO A 274 12.37 12.61 -1.76
N HIS A 275 12.68 11.32 -1.91
CA HIS A 275 13.43 10.81 -3.07
C HIS A 275 12.61 10.92 -4.36
N VAL A 276 11.30 10.65 -4.34
CA VAL A 276 10.43 10.87 -5.50
C VAL A 276 10.37 12.34 -5.84
N LEU A 277 10.15 13.19 -4.84
CA LEU A 277 10.14 14.64 -5.03
C LEU A 277 11.44 15.12 -5.70
N LYS A 278 12.60 14.73 -5.14
CA LYS A 278 13.91 15.14 -5.63
C LYS A 278 14.23 14.56 -7.01
N ASP A 279 14.09 13.26 -7.17
CA ASP A 279 14.59 12.54 -8.33
C ASP A 279 13.57 12.54 -9.47
N LEU A 280 12.26 12.59 -9.22
CA LEU A 280 11.28 12.61 -10.29
C LEU A 280 10.93 14.03 -10.74
N PHE A 281 10.77 14.98 -9.81
CA PHE A 281 10.13 16.27 -10.11
C PHE A 281 11.03 17.49 -9.96
N LEU A 282 11.91 17.55 -8.94
CA LEU A 282 12.71 18.74 -8.64
C LEU A 282 14.12 18.75 -9.28
N VAL A 283 14.47 17.77 -10.12
CA VAL A 283 15.86 17.41 -10.45
C VAL A 283 16.79 18.63 -10.62
N ASN A 284 17.69 18.75 -9.64
CA ASN A 284 18.66 19.84 -9.43
C ASN A 284 20.09 19.28 -9.43
N ASN A 285 20.38 18.21 -10.18
CA ASN A 285 21.73 17.68 -10.23
C ASN A 285 22.60 18.56 -11.12
N GLU A 286 23.44 19.39 -10.50
CA GLU A 286 24.52 20.15 -11.15
C GLU A 286 25.56 19.26 -11.86
N LEU A 287 25.44 17.93 -11.73
CA LEU A 287 26.45 16.94 -12.13
C LEU A 287 26.06 16.08 -13.34
N ASP A 288 24.80 16.09 -13.78
CA ASP A 288 24.39 15.38 -14.99
C ASP A 288 23.89 16.38 -16.03
N ASP A 289 24.47 16.33 -17.24
CA ASP A 289 24.00 17.07 -18.43
C ASP A 289 22.56 16.65 -18.88
N ASP A 290 21.88 15.81 -18.08
CA ASP A 290 20.54 15.31 -18.37
C ASP A 290 19.49 16.33 -17.88
N GLU A 291 19.01 17.16 -18.82
CA GLU A 291 17.93 18.15 -18.65
C GLU A 291 16.57 17.46 -18.36
N GLY A 292 16.46 16.80 -17.20
CA GLY A 292 15.19 16.31 -16.69
C GLY A 292 14.18 17.46 -16.51
N PRO A 293 12.87 17.15 -16.61
CA PRO A 293 11.84 18.15 -16.43
C PRO A 293 11.82 18.67 -14.98
N ARG A 294 11.64 19.98 -14.83
CA ARG A 294 11.61 20.68 -13.54
C ARG A 294 10.20 21.12 -13.20
N PHE A 295 9.64 20.57 -12.15
CA PHE A 295 8.29 20.88 -11.72
C PHE A 295 8.25 21.56 -10.36
N ASP A 296 7.41 22.56 -10.22
CA ASP A 296 6.95 22.93 -8.90
C ASP A 296 5.96 21.88 -8.38
N VAL A 297 6.17 21.37 -7.17
CA VAL A 297 5.37 20.26 -6.64
C VAL A 297 4.48 20.74 -5.53
N TYR A 298 3.20 20.37 -5.62
CA TYR A 298 2.17 20.68 -4.64
C TYR A 298 1.56 19.38 -4.12
N VAL A 299 1.70 19.11 -2.83
CA VAL A 299 1.23 17.86 -2.20
C VAL A 299 0.00 18.17 -1.36
N LEU A 300 -1.12 17.58 -1.75
CA LEU A 300 -2.37 17.68 -1.03
C LEU A 300 -2.44 16.64 0.10
N ASN A 301 -2.33 17.14 1.33
CA ASN A 301 -2.64 16.40 2.54
C ASN A 301 -4.10 16.66 2.92
N TRP A 302 -4.97 15.83 2.35
CA TRP A 302 -6.42 15.79 2.56
C TRP A 302 -6.87 15.65 4.03
N ARG A 303 -8.12 16.04 4.33
CA ARG A 303 -8.62 16.40 5.69
C ARG A 303 -8.48 15.35 6.79
N GLU A 304 -8.25 14.10 6.44
CA GLU A 304 -8.12 12.99 7.38
C GLU A 304 -6.82 12.20 7.15
N ASN A 305 -5.73 12.80 6.70
CA ASN A 305 -4.48 12.06 6.48
C ASN A 305 -3.50 12.09 7.68
N GLY A 306 -2.35 11.41 7.54
CA GLY A 306 -1.33 11.34 8.59
C GLY A 306 -0.76 12.70 9.02
N LEU A 307 -0.64 13.65 8.09
CA LEU A 307 -0.15 15.00 8.40
C LEU A 307 -1.22 15.87 9.08
N ALA A 308 -2.48 15.75 8.70
CA ALA A 308 -3.61 16.38 9.40
C ALA A 308 -3.70 15.89 10.85
N ARG A 309 -3.43 14.60 11.10
CA ARG A 309 -3.31 14.03 12.44
C ARG A 309 -2.12 14.61 13.21
N HIS A 310 -0.95 14.67 12.58
CA HIS A 310 0.25 15.26 13.17
C HIS A 310 0.01 16.72 13.64
N ARG A 311 -0.84 17.48 12.93
CA ARG A 311 -1.26 18.84 13.32
C ARG A 311 -2.39 18.89 14.36
N GLY A 312 -2.84 17.74 14.85
CA GLY A 312 -3.96 17.62 15.80
C GLY A 312 -5.31 18.03 15.21
N TRP A 313 -5.47 17.98 13.88
CA TRP A 313 -6.76 18.24 13.23
C TRP A 313 -7.64 16.98 13.21
N VAL A 314 -7.01 15.81 13.13
CA VAL A 314 -7.65 14.51 13.37
C VAL A 314 -7.38 14.09 14.80
N THR A 315 -8.44 13.91 15.59
CA THR A 315 -8.34 13.58 17.03
C THR A 315 -8.72 12.14 17.34
N ASP A 316 -9.28 11.40 16.39
CA ASP A 316 -9.54 9.97 16.54
C ASP A 316 -8.52 9.18 15.72
N ALA A 317 -7.77 8.31 16.40
CA ALA A 317 -6.80 7.43 15.78
C ALA A 317 -7.45 6.61 14.64
N TRP A 318 -8.64 6.05 14.85
CA TRP A 318 -9.27 5.16 13.86
C TRP A 318 -9.78 5.89 12.62
N MET A 319 -10.03 7.20 12.74
CA MET A 319 -10.45 8.04 11.61
C MET A 319 -9.26 8.56 10.79
N THR A 320 -8.02 8.17 11.13
CA THR A 320 -6.87 8.48 10.29
C THR A 320 -7.02 7.72 8.98
N THR A 321 -7.17 8.49 7.91
CA THR A 321 -7.35 8.14 6.48
C THR A 321 -8.72 7.60 6.12
N HIS A 322 -9.71 7.84 6.99
CA HIS A 322 -11.08 7.39 6.80
C HIS A 322 -12.03 8.58 6.78
N ASN A 323 -12.75 8.71 5.68
CA ASN A 323 -13.80 9.70 5.57
C ASN A 323 -14.94 9.38 6.54
N LYS A 324 -15.20 10.30 7.48
CA LYS A 324 -16.33 10.18 8.43
C LYS A 324 -17.69 10.41 7.76
N TYR A 325 -17.69 11.01 6.58
CA TYR A 325 -18.90 11.45 5.88
C TYR A 325 -19.62 10.35 5.07
N GLY A 326 -18.95 9.24 4.79
CA GLY A 326 -19.43 8.21 3.88
C GLY A 326 -19.40 8.59 2.41
N ASP A 327 -18.64 9.63 2.01
CA ASP A 327 -18.73 10.23 0.68
C ASP A 327 -17.38 10.84 0.24
N PHE A 328 -16.95 10.55 -0.99
CA PHE A 328 -15.72 11.08 -1.57
C PHE A 328 -15.90 12.49 -2.15
N ASP A 329 -17.14 12.97 -2.30
CA ASP A 329 -17.41 14.35 -2.74
C ASP A 329 -16.89 15.40 -1.74
N VAL A 330 -16.61 15.00 -0.49
CA VAL A 330 -16.01 15.88 0.52
C VAL A 330 -14.60 16.34 0.14
N TYR A 331 -13.89 15.60 -0.71
CA TYR A 331 -12.55 15.97 -1.16
C TYR A 331 -12.56 16.95 -2.33
N LEU A 332 -13.73 17.24 -2.92
CA LEU A 332 -13.82 18.11 -4.10
C LEU A 332 -13.32 19.53 -3.82
N GLU A 333 -13.68 20.05 -2.64
CA GLU A 333 -13.28 21.37 -2.18
C GLU A 333 -11.77 21.49 -2.00
N GLU A 334 -11.13 20.46 -1.44
CA GLU A 334 -9.69 20.44 -1.18
C GLU A 334 -8.87 20.46 -2.46
N VAL A 335 -9.27 19.65 -3.44
CA VAL A 335 -8.62 19.61 -4.76
C VAL A 335 -8.82 20.94 -5.48
N GLY A 336 -10.04 21.49 -5.47
CA GLY A 336 -10.35 22.78 -6.09
C GLY A 336 -9.56 23.95 -5.49
N MET A 337 -9.49 24.04 -4.16
CA MET A 337 -8.69 25.04 -3.45
C MET A 337 -7.19 24.89 -3.74
N SER A 338 -6.71 23.65 -3.85
CA SER A 338 -5.31 23.39 -4.18
C SER A 338 -4.95 23.89 -5.58
N LEU A 339 -5.77 23.56 -6.58
CA LEU A 339 -5.59 24.04 -7.96
C LEU A 339 -5.69 25.57 -8.07
N GLN A 340 -6.59 26.19 -7.30
CA GLN A 340 -6.67 27.64 -7.23
C GLN A 340 -5.37 28.25 -6.68
N LEU A 341 -4.88 27.74 -5.54
CA LEU A 341 -3.62 28.23 -4.95
C LEU A 341 -2.43 28.00 -5.87
N MET A 342 -2.36 26.88 -6.58
CA MET A 342 -1.33 26.63 -7.59
C MET A 342 -1.31 27.73 -8.66
N LYS A 343 -2.48 28.10 -9.19
CA LYS A 343 -2.62 29.18 -10.20
C LYS A 343 -2.28 30.57 -9.64
N GLU A 344 -2.52 30.80 -8.35
CA GLU A 344 -2.18 32.07 -7.68
C GLU A 344 -0.68 32.18 -7.38
N LEU A 345 -0.05 31.06 -7.02
CA LEU A 345 1.35 30.98 -6.63
C LEU A 345 2.32 30.86 -7.81
N GLY A 346 1.84 30.41 -8.98
CA GLY A 346 2.62 30.30 -10.19
C GLY A 346 1.78 30.29 -11.46
N GLN A 347 2.41 30.63 -12.58
CA GLN A 347 1.81 30.51 -13.92
C GLN A 347 2.49 29.35 -14.64
N TYR A 348 1.79 28.22 -14.70
CA TYR A 348 2.31 27.00 -15.28
C TYR A 348 1.66 26.76 -16.64
N ASN A 349 2.48 26.47 -17.64
CA ASN A 349 1.98 26.05 -18.96
C ASN A 349 1.52 24.59 -18.96
N GLN A 350 2.01 23.82 -17.98
CA GLN A 350 1.74 22.40 -17.87
C GLN A 350 1.47 22.04 -16.42
N THR A 351 0.39 21.31 -16.17
CA THR A 351 0.05 20.74 -14.86
C THR A 351 -0.13 19.23 -14.98
N LEU A 352 0.61 18.48 -14.17
CA LEU A 352 0.54 17.03 -14.05
C LEU A 352 -0.29 16.68 -12.82
N GLY A 353 -1.32 15.85 -12.98
CA GLY A 353 -1.99 15.22 -11.86
C GLY A 353 -1.26 13.94 -11.47
N TYR A 354 -0.54 13.95 -10.36
CA TYR A 354 0.05 12.75 -9.77
C TYR A 354 -0.82 12.24 -8.63
N ALA A 355 -1.18 10.96 -8.65
CA ALA A 355 -1.96 10.39 -7.56
C ALA A 355 -1.58 8.93 -7.30
N HIS A 356 -1.63 8.53 -6.02
CA HIS A 356 -1.34 7.17 -5.58
C HIS A 356 -2.57 6.53 -4.93
N SER A 357 -2.86 5.26 -5.24
CA SER A 357 -3.89 4.46 -4.58
C SER A 357 -5.24 5.18 -4.51
N THR A 358 -5.82 5.34 -3.32
CA THR A 358 -7.07 6.08 -3.08
C THR A 358 -7.01 7.55 -3.55
N GLY A 359 -5.82 8.15 -3.59
CA GLY A 359 -5.61 9.47 -4.18
C GLY A 359 -6.06 9.53 -5.64
N VAL A 360 -5.91 8.42 -6.38
CA VAL A 360 -6.39 8.33 -7.77
C VAL A 360 -7.91 8.34 -7.81
N THR A 361 -8.58 7.56 -6.95
CA THR A 361 -10.04 7.55 -6.84
C THR A 361 -10.60 8.95 -6.58
N ILE A 362 -9.95 9.70 -5.68
CA ILE A 362 -10.34 11.08 -5.33
C ILE A 362 -10.17 12.00 -6.55
N LEU A 363 -9.02 11.93 -7.22
CA LEU A 363 -8.74 12.78 -8.36
C LEU A 363 -9.70 12.51 -9.52
N LEU A 364 -9.98 11.23 -9.82
CA LEU A 364 -10.94 10.84 -10.84
C LEU A 364 -12.36 11.30 -10.48
N ASN A 365 -12.79 11.15 -9.22
CA ASN A 365 -14.08 11.70 -8.78
C ASN A 365 -14.15 13.22 -8.98
N TRP A 366 -13.05 13.95 -8.70
CA TRP A 366 -12.98 15.38 -8.97
C TRP A 366 -13.11 15.73 -10.45
N ILE A 367 -12.39 15.01 -11.32
CA ILE A 367 -12.40 15.20 -12.78
C ILE A 367 -13.81 14.98 -13.34
N ILE A 368 -14.54 13.95 -12.88
CA ILE A 368 -15.91 13.69 -13.33
C ILE A 368 -16.84 14.87 -13.05
N LYS A 369 -16.65 15.55 -11.92
CA LYS A 369 -17.52 16.65 -11.47
C LYS A 369 -17.11 18.01 -12.06
N ASN A 370 -15.82 18.22 -12.33
CA ASN A 370 -15.26 19.53 -12.66
C ASN A 370 -14.58 19.61 -14.04
N GLY A 371 -14.38 18.48 -14.71
CA GLY A 371 -13.57 18.38 -15.92
C GLY A 371 -12.06 18.20 -15.61
N ASP A 372 -11.27 17.99 -16.64
CA ASP A 372 -9.81 17.83 -16.57
C ASP A 372 -9.03 18.99 -17.22
N ASP A 373 -9.69 20.13 -17.44
CA ASP A 373 -9.09 21.31 -18.12
C ASP A 373 -7.85 21.85 -17.40
N ASP A 374 -7.77 21.63 -16.08
CA ASP A 374 -6.64 22.05 -15.23
C ASP A 374 -5.41 21.14 -15.35
N PHE A 375 -5.52 20.03 -16.08
CA PHE A 375 -4.46 19.04 -16.23
C PHE A 375 -4.09 18.81 -17.69
N ASN A 376 -2.80 18.60 -17.92
CA ASN A 376 -2.25 18.25 -19.23
C ASN A 376 -2.05 16.75 -19.38
N ALA A 377 -1.72 16.07 -18.27
CA ALA A 377 -1.54 14.63 -18.22
C ALA A 377 -1.69 14.11 -16.79
N PHE A 378 -1.67 12.79 -16.65
CA PHE A 378 -1.77 12.11 -15.36
C PHE A 378 -0.68 11.06 -15.16
N LEU A 379 -0.18 10.96 -13.94
CA LEU A 379 0.66 9.87 -13.46
C LEU A 379 -0.11 9.20 -12.33
N PHE A 380 -0.50 7.94 -12.50
CA PHE A 380 -1.21 7.17 -11.48
C PHE A 380 -0.37 6.00 -11.02
N ASN A 381 -0.20 5.87 -9.71
CA ASN A 381 0.56 4.83 -9.04
C ASN A 381 -0.41 3.95 -8.26
N GLY A 382 -0.50 2.66 -8.62
CA GLY A 382 -1.37 1.67 -7.97
C GLY A 382 -2.82 2.12 -7.78
N PRO A 383 -3.53 2.65 -8.81
CA PRO A 383 -4.88 3.21 -8.65
C PRO A 383 -5.87 2.25 -7.98
N PHE A 384 -6.51 2.72 -6.91
CA PHE A 384 -7.57 1.98 -6.21
C PHE A 384 -8.92 2.23 -6.88
N LEU A 385 -9.39 1.29 -7.72
CA LEU A 385 -10.61 1.44 -8.52
C LEU A 385 -11.68 0.38 -8.22
N ASP A 386 -11.30 -0.63 -7.44
CA ASP A 386 -12.16 -1.72 -7.03
C ASP A 386 -11.61 -2.35 -5.74
N TRP A 387 -12.45 -3.11 -5.03
CA TRP A 387 -12.12 -3.95 -3.89
C TRP A 387 -11.54 -5.31 -4.26
N GLY A 388 -11.46 -5.68 -5.54
CA GLY A 388 -11.26 -7.05 -6.07
C GLY A 388 -10.23 -7.96 -5.40
N HIS A 389 -9.21 -7.42 -4.71
CA HIS A 389 -8.20 -8.20 -3.98
C HIS A 389 -8.30 -8.14 -2.44
N VAL A 390 -9.22 -7.35 -1.89
CA VAL A 390 -9.31 -7.07 -0.45
C VAL A 390 -10.01 -8.23 0.27
N GLY A 391 -9.37 -9.41 0.32
CA GLY A 391 -9.79 -10.60 1.07
C GLY A 391 -10.86 -11.47 0.41
N GLY A 392 -10.87 -11.51 -0.93
CA GLY A 392 -11.66 -12.43 -1.76
C GLY A 392 -13.10 -12.00 -2.02
N ASP A 393 -13.76 -12.70 -2.95
CA ASP A 393 -15.10 -12.41 -3.50
C ASP A 393 -16.18 -12.12 -2.42
N LEU A 394 -16.12 -12.83 -1.28
CA LEU A 394 -17.09 -12.64 -0.21
C LEU A 394 -16.91 -11.29 0.49
N LYS A 395 -15.66 -10.89 0.72
CA LYS A 395 -15.35 -9.63 1.38
C LYS A 395 -15.59 -8.45 0.43
N GLU A 396 -15.24 -8.59 -0.84
CA GLU A 396 -15.63 -7.68 -1.91
C GLU A 396 -17.16 -7.44 -1.90
N PHE A 397 -17.95 -8.50 -2.03
CA PHE A 397 -19.42 -8.43 -1.97
C PHE A 397 -19.93 -7.73 -0.70
N ALA A 398 -19.33 -8.03 0.46
CA ALA A 398 -19.72 -7.41 1.73
C ALA A 398 -19.40 -5.92 1.77
N LEU A 399 -18.25 -5.51 1.23
CA LEU A 399 -17.85 -4.11 1.16
C LEU A 399 -18.76 -3.33 0.20
N GLU A 400 -19.03 -3.87 -0.98
CA GLU A 400 -19.82 -3.22 -2.01
C GLU A 400 -21.29 -3.05 -1.64
N HIS A 401 -21.93 -4.14 -1.22
CA HIS A 401 -23.39 -4.18 -1.10
C HIS A 401 -23.87 -4.05 0.33
N LEU A 402 -23.17 -4.69 1.26
CA LEU A 402 -23.67 -4.88 2.61
C LEU A 402 -23.36 -3.69 3.51
N THR A 403 -22.16 -3.11 3.40
CA THR A 403 -21.79 -1.91 4.14
C THR A 403 -22.75 -0.75 3.83
N ASN A 404 -23.01 -0.51 2.54
CA ASN A 404 -23.97 0.49 2.08
C ASN A 404 -25.38 0.26 2.64
N PHE A 405 -25.85 -0.98 2.61
CA PHE A 405 -27.15 -1.34 3.17
C PHE A 405 -27.22 -1.10 4.68
N LEU A 406 -26.23 -1.59 5.44
CA LEU A 406 -26.19 -1.52 6.91
C LEU A 406 -26.09 -0.09 7.43
N VAL A 407 -25.32 0.76 6.76
CA VAL A 407 -25.29 2.20 7.05
C VAL A 407 -26.64 2.83 6.74
N ARG A 408 -27.26 2.50 5.59
CA ARG A 408 -28.57 3.05 5.19
C ARG A 408 -29.70 2.68 6.15
N ILE A 409 -29.67 1.50 6.76
CA ILE A 409 -30.67 1.06 7.74
C ILE A 409 -30.29 1.39 9.19
N ASN A 410 -29.28 2.25 9.41
CA ASN A 410 -28.80 2.68 10.72
C ASN A 410 -28.42 1.52 11.65
N ILE A 411 -27.87 0.43 11.10
CA ILE A 411 -27.22 -0.61 11.91
C ILE A 411 -25.79 -0.22 12.21
N TRP A 412 -25.06 0.29 11.22
CA TRP A 412 -23.71 0.85 11.37
C TRP A 412 -23.73 2.36 11.21
N SER A 413 -22.85 3.05 11.96
CA SER A 413 -22.47 4.43 11.65
C SER A 413 -21.34 4.42 10.62
N ASN A 414 -21.05 5.57 10.00
CA ASN A 414 -19.88 5.71 9.13
C ASN A 414 -18.55 5.52 9.88
N GLU A 415 -18.55 5.74 11.19
CA GLU A 415 -17.36 5.64 12.05
C GLU A 415 -17.14 4.21 12.55
N GLU A 416 -18.08 3.30 12.29
CA GLU A 416 -17.97 1.90 12.71
C GLU A 416 -16.80 1.22 12.00
N VAL A 417 -15.91 0.59 12.78
CA VAL A 417 -14.77 -0.20 12.28
C VAL A 417 -15.27 -1.57 11.81
N ILE A 418 -15.02 -1.92 10.54
CA ILE A 418 -15.51 -3.16 9.92
C ILE A 418 -14.55 -4.34 10.10
N ASP A 419 -13.25 -4.07 10.19
CA ASP A 419 -12.19 -5.07 10.13
C ASP A 419 -11.38 -5.15 11.43
N GLY A 420 -11.98 -4.77 12.55
CA GLY A 420 -11.32 -4.73 13.86
C GLY A 420 -10.67 -6.07 14.18
N LYS A 421 -9.40 -6.22 13.80
CA LYS A 421 -8.59 -7.39 14.14
C LYS A 421 -8.51 -7.38 15.66
N GLU A 422 -9.04 -8.42 16.29
CA GLU A 422 -8.67 -8.72 17.67
C GLU A 422 -7.12 -8.78 17.68
N THR A 423 -6.50 -8.15 18.68
CA THR A 423 -5.06 -8.20 18.92
C THR A 423 -4.61 -9.65 18.75
N PRO A 424 -3.79 -10.02 17.73
CA PRO A 424 -3.40 -11.41 17.57
C PRO A 424 -2.70 -11.86 18.86
N ASP A 425 -2.91 -13.09 19.32
CA ASP A 425 -2.49 -13.55 20.65
C ASP A 425 -0.99 -13.33 20.97
N VAL A 426 -0.16 -13.22 19.92
CA VAL A 426 1.27 -12.92 20.01
C VAL A 426 1.59 -11.47 20.36
N TYR A 427 0.62 -10.56 20.22
CA TYR A 427 0.70 -9.12 20.51
C TYR A 427 -0.01 -8.73 21.81
N LYS A 428 -0.24 -9.68 22.73
CA LYS A 428 -0.65 -9.40 24.13
C LYS A 428 0.47 -8.74 24.95
N GLY A 429 1.30 -7.91 24.31
CA GLY A 429 1.98 -6.84 25.04
C GLY A 429 0.94 -5.81 25.50
N ASP A 430 1.31 -4.98 26.46
CA ASP A 430 0.42 -3.92 26.96
C ASP A 430 -0.06 -3.06 25.77
N PRO A 431 -1.38 -2.91 25.55
CA PRO A 431 -1.90 -2.03 24.52
C PRO A 431 -1.27 -0.65 24.63
N ILE A 432 -0.86 -0.05 23.52
CA ILE A 432 -0.40 1.33 23.55
C ILE A 432 -1.65 2.21 23.62
N GLU A 433 -1.79 3.00 24.68
CA GLU A 433 -2.79 4.06 24.72
C GLU A 433 -2.32 5.21 23.82
N TYR A 434 -2.98 5.39 22.67
CA TYR A 434 -2.68 6.44 21.70
C TYR A 434 -3.94 7.27 21.43
N LEU A 435 -3.86 8.58 21.70
CA LEU A 435 -5.01 9.50 21.63
C LEU A 435 -6.23 9.02 22.45
N GLY A 436 -5.98 8.39 23.60
CA GLY A 436 -7.03 7.85 24.48
C GLY A 436 -7.73 6.61 23.93
N ARG A 437 -7.16 5.95 22.91
CA ARG A 437 -7.61 4.68 22.35
C ARG A 437 -6.51 3.63 22.52
N GLU A 438 -6.89 2.41 22.88
CA GLU A 438 -5.96 1.28 22.77
C GLU A 438 -5.74 0.95 21.29
N VAL A 439 -4.48 0.94 20.87
CA VAL A 439 -4.08 0.58 19.50
C VAL A 439 -3.02 -0.52 19.51
N VAL A 440 -3.06 -1.37 18.49
CA VAL A 440 -2.16 -2.53 18.35
C VAL A 440 -1.26 -2.31 17.14
N PRO A 441 0.07 -2.26 17.32
CA PRO A 441 0.95 -2.16 16.18
C PRO A 441 0.83 -3.36 15.23
N SER A 442 0.92 -3.12 13.91
CA SER A 442 0.84 -4.21 12.92
C SER A 442 2.20 -4.54 12.30
N ALA A 443 2.39 -5.80 11.89
CA ALA A 443 3.60 -6.21 11.15
C ALA A 443 3.77 -5.42 9.85
N PHE A 444 2.65 -5.12 9.17
CA PHE A 444 2.58 -4.19 8.04
C PHE A 444 3.20 -2.85 8.43
N SER A 445 2.66 -2.17 9.45
CA SER A 445 3.17 -0.88 9.91
C SER A 445 4.66 -0.96 10.24
N GLY A 446 5.11 -1.97 11.00
CA GLY A 446 6.52 -2.17 11.34
C GLY A 446 7.46 -2.27 10.13
N ARG A 447 7.04 -2.97 9.06
CA ARG A 447 7.81 -3.01 7.81
C ARG A 447 7.90 -1.65 7.14
N TYR A 448 6.78 -0.95 7.03
CA TYR A 448 6.74 0.41 6.50
C TYR A 448 7.61 1.39 7.30
N PHE A 449 7.67 1.25 8.63
CA PHE A 449 8.57 2.04 9.50
C PHE A 449 10.05 1.71 9.29
N SER A 450 10.36 0.50 8.84
CA SER A 450 11.75 0.08 8.60
C SER A 450 12.30 0.47 7.23
N GLN A 451 11.41 0.80 6.28
CA GLN A 451 11.81 1.11 4.91
C GLN A 451 12.51 2.47 4.83
N TYR A 452 12.04 3.48 5.58
CA TYR A 452 12.64 4.82 5.64
C TYR A 452 12.38 5.49 7.01
N TYR A 453 13.18 6.50 7.36
CA TYR A 453 13.04 7.25 8.62
C TYR A 453 11.88 8.24 8.59
N PHE A 454 11.02 8.21 9.62
CA PHE A 454 9.90 9.14 9.75
C PHE A 454 9.63 9.59 11.18
N GLU A 455 8.96 10.74 11.28
CA GLU A 455 8.33 11.14 12.51
C GLU A 455 7.14 10.22 12.83
N TRP A 456 7.20 9.58 14.00
CA TRP A 456 6.19 8.62 14.47
C TRP A 456 4.77 9.17 14.52
N SER A 457 4.62 10.45 14.84
CA SER A 457 3.32 11.12 14.93
C SER A 457 2.58 11.19 13.58
N MET A 458 3.29 11.04 12.46
CA MET A 458 2.69 11.10 11.12
C MET A 458 2.17 9.74 10.63
N ARG A 459 2.77 8.61 11.03
CA ARG A 459 2.42 7.27 10.50
C ARG A 459 1.45 6.47 11.37
N ILE A 460 0.54 5.75 10.74
CA ILE A 460 -0.40 4.87 11.46
C ILE A 460 0.36 3.64 11.98
N LEU A 461 0.41 3.51 13.31
CA LEU A 461 1.13 2.42 13.98
C LEU A 461 0.39 1.10 13.95
N TYR A 462 -0.93 1.14 13.89
CA TYR A 462 -1.84 0.00 13.88
C TYR A 462 -2.22 -0.38 12.44
N SER A 463 -2.76 -1.58 12.24
CA SER A 463 -3.34 -1.91 10.94
C SER A 463 -4.43 -0.88 10.64
N GLY A 464 -4.36 -0.20 9.50
CA GLY A 464 -5.34 0.80 9.11
C GLY A 464 -6.72 0.15 9.03
N THR A 465 -7.51 0.28 10.09
CA THR A 465 -8.83 -0.34 10.16
C THR A 465 -9.77 0.33 9.20
N LEU A 466 -10.48 -0.44 8.40
CA LEU A 466 -11.48 0.06 7.48
C LEU A 466 -12.76 0.48 8.21
N THR A 467 -13.17 1.74 8.05
CA THR A 467 -14.48 2.19 8.53
C THR A 467 -15.58 1.97 7.50
N ALA A 468 -16.82 1.83 7.97
CA ALA A 468 -18.00 1.70 7.11
C ALA A 468 -18.22 2.92 6.21
N GLY A 469 -17.89 4.12 6.70
CA GLY A 469 -17.94 5.36 5.94
C GLY A 469 -16.99 5.34 4.76
N PHE A 470 -15.72 4.97 4.98
CA PHE A 470 -14.77 4.88 3.88
C PHE A 470 -15.18 3.83 2.86
N ALA A 471 -15.55 2.62 3.31
CA ALA A 471 -15.95 1.54 2.42
C ALA A 471 -17.15 1.94 1.54
N ARG A 472 -18.15 2.57 2.14
CA ARG A 472 -19.29 3.17 1.43
C ARG A 472 -18.85 4.26 0.45
N GLY A 473 -18.01 5.19 0.89
CA GLY A 473 -17.53 6.31 0.08
C GLY A 473 -16.76 5.85 -1.15
N ALA A 474 -15.80 4.93 -0.98
CA ALA A 474 -15.02 4.37 -2.06
C ALA A 474 -15.90 3.59 -3.05
N THR A 475 -16.80 2.74 -2.56
CA THR A 475 -17.75 2.00 -3.43
C THR A 475 -18.62 2.93 -4.27
N ASN A 476 -19.12 4.03 -3.68
CA ASN A 476 -19.90 5.01 -4.44
C ASN A 476 -19.03 5.71 -5.49
N ALA A 477 -17.79 6.05 -5.15
CA ALA A 477 -16.86 6.66 -6.09
C ALA A 477 -16.53 5.70 -7.26
N PHE A 478 -16.36 4.41 -7.00
CA PHE A 478 -16.15 3.39 -8.03
C PHE A 478 -17.32 3.33 -9.01
N GLY A 479 -18.56 3.29 -8.50
CA GLY A 479 -19.74 3.31 -9.37
C GLY A 479 -19.85 4.58 -10.21
N VAL A 480 -19.52 5.74 -9.64
CA VAL A 480 -19.49 7.02 -10.38
C VAL A 480 -18.41 7.02 -11.47
N ILE A 481 -17.23 6.45 -11.18
CA ILE A 481 -16.13 6.32 -12.14
C ILE A 481 -16.50 5.36 -13.27
N GLU A 482 -17.08 4.20 -12.95
CA GLU A 482 -17.56 3.23 -13.94
C GLU A 482 -18.62 3.84 -14.86
N ASP A 483 -19.59 4.58 -14.31
CA ASP A 483 -20.66 5.22 -15.09
C ASP A 483 -20.15 6.33 -16.03
N ALA A 484 -19.05 7.01 -15.66
CA ALA A 484 -18.47 8.12 -16.43
C ALA A 484 -17.39 7.67 -17.45
N ALA A 485 -16.98 6.40 -17.40
CA ALA A 485 -15.84 5.85 -18.12
C ALA A 485 -15.87 6.06 -19.66
N PRO A 486 -14.73 6.40 -20.30
CA PRO A 486 -13.46 6.78 -19.70
C PRO A 486 -13.52 8.19 -19.09
N VAL A 487 -12.93 8.37 -17.91
CA VAL A 487 -13.00 9.63 -17.15
C VAL A 487 -12.25 10.79 -17.82
N THR A 488 -11.13 10.52 -18.49
CA THR A 488 -10.31 11.54 -19.17
C THR A 488 -9.86 11.06 -20.55
N SER A 489 -9.55 12.01 -21.43
CA SER A 489 -8.86 11.75 -22.71
C SER A 489 -7.40 12.19 -22.70
N LYS A 490 -6.87 12.67 -21.57
CA LYS A 490 -5.48 13.14 -21.45
C LYS A 490 -4.52 11.96 -21.40
N PRO A 491 -3.26 12.15 -21.86
CA PRO A 491 -2.20 11.16 -21.69
C PRO A 491 -2.07 10.74 -20.22
N THR A 492 -2.07 9.44 -19.96
CA THR A 492 -2.00 8.90 -18.59
C THR A 492 -0.97 7.78 -18.49
N LEU A 493 0.01 7.90 -17.62
CA LEU A 493 0.84 6.77 -17.19
C LEU A 493 0.22 6.11 -15.97
N VAL A 494 -0.01 4.81 -16.05
CA VAL A 494 -0.44 3.97 -14.93
C VAL A 494 0.70 3.02 -14.57
N LEU A 495 1.24 3.20 -13.38
CA LEU A 495 2.21 2.29 -12.77
C LEU A 495 1.47 1.36 -11.81
N ALA A 496 1.80 0.09 -11.87
CA ALA A 496 1.27 -0.95 -10.99
C ALA A 496 2.39 -1.87 -10.55
N SER A 497 2.34 -2.39 -9.32
CA SER A 497 3.20 -3.51 -8.97
C SER A 497 2.57 -4.83 -9.40
N LEU A 498 3.34 -5.71 -10.04
CA LEU A 498 2.92 -7.10 -10.32
C LEU A 498 2.90 -7.97 -9.05
N SER A 499 3.45 -7.46 -7.95
CA SER A 499 3.48 -8.08 -6.63
C SER A 499 2.62 -7.33 -5.62
N ASP A 500 1.70 -6.50 -6.09
CA ASP A 500 0.81 -5.71 -5.26
C ASP A 500 -0.14 -6.61 -4.45
N ASP A 501 -0.15 -6.41 -3.14
CA ASP A 501 -0.95 -7.16 -2.16
C ASP A 501 -2.25 -6.42 -1.78
N VAL A 502 -2.51 -5.27 -2.42
CA VAL A 502 -3.68 -4.41 -2.19
C VAL A 502 -4.60 -4.40 -3.40
N VAL A 503 -4.06 -4.30 -4.61
CA VAL A 503 -4.81 -4.29 -5.88
C VAL A 503 -4.18 -5.23 -6.90
N ASP A 504 -4.99 -5.96 -7.65
CA ASP A 504 -4.46 -6.89 -8.67
C ASP A 504 -3.99 -6.14 -9.93
N ALA A 505 -2.79 -6.44 -10.41
CA ALA A 505 -2.20 -5.73 -11.53
C ALA A 505 -2.87 -6.00 -12.88
N GLU A 506 -3.35 -7.23 -13.11
CA GLU A 506 -4.04 -7.59 -14.35
C GLU A 506 -5.41 -6.90 -14.40
N GLU A 507 -6.16 -6.95 -13.30
CA GLU A 507 -7.41 -6.23 -13.12
C GLU A 507 -7.20 -4.73 -13.27
N MET A 508 -6.14 -4.18 -12.69
CA MET A 508 -5.81 -2.76 -12.82
C MET A 508 -5.44 -2.37 -14.25
N GLU A 509 -4.79 -3.24 -15.01
CA GLU A 509 -4.59 -3.04 -16.45
C GLU A 509 -5.95 -2.92 -17.15
N GLU A 510 -6.89 -3.83 -16.88
CA GLU A 510 -8.24 -3.82 -17.48
C GLU A 510 -9.08 -2.60 -17.06
N LEU A 511 -9.12 -2.30 -15.77
CA LEU A 511 -9.85 -1.17 -15.20
C LEU A 511 -9.26 0.16 -15.69
N SER A 512 -7.95 0.30 -15.73
CA SER A 512 -7.34 1.52 -16.30
C SER A 512 -7.69 1.70 -17.78
N ALA A 513 -7.90 0.61 -18.54
CA ALA A 513 -8.32 0.67 -19.94
C ALA A 513 -9.73 1.15 -20.14
N SER A 514 -10.62 0.63 -19.31
CA SER A 514 -12.04 0.84 -19.43
C SER A 514 -12.43 2.16 -18.78
N MET A 515 -11.89 2.47 -17.60
CA MET A 515 -12.34 3.54 -16.71
C MET A 515 -11.52 4.82 -16.78
N ILE A 516 -10.19 4.76 -16.91
CA ILE A 516 -9.35 5.96 -16.75
C ILE A 516 -9.23 6.75 -18.06
N SER A 517 -8.46 6.24 -19.01
CA SER A 517 -8.14 6.94 -20.25
C SER A 517 -7.90 5.94 -21.38
N ARG A 518 -8.36 6.31 -22.57
CA ARG A 518 -8.03 5.57 -23.81
C ARG A 518 -6.61 5.86 -24.28
N ASP A 519 -6.05 7.00 -23.90
CA ASP A 519 -4.66 7.40 -24.18
C ASP A 519 -3.81 7.13 -22.93
N ARG A 520 -3.60 5.84 -22.63
CA ARG A 520 -2.82 5.42 -21.47
C ARG A 520 -1.62 4.56 -21.83
N THR A 521 -0.59 4.68 -21.02
CA THR A 521 0.54 3.74 -20.94
C THR A 521 0.42 3.00 -19.60
N PHE A 522 0.26 1.68 -19.64
CA PHE A 522 0.30 0.84 -18.45
C PHE A 522 1.68 0.21 -18.31
N VAL A 523 2.27 0.26 -17.11
CA VAL A 523 3.54 -0.39 -16.79
C VAL A 523 3.38 -1.19 -15.48
N GLY A 524 3.38 -2.51 -15.62
CA GLY A 524 3.52 -3.43 -14.49
C GLY A 524 4.98 -3.60 -14.12
N LEU A 525 5.35 -3.19 -12.91
CA LEU A 525 6.70 -3.28 -12.35
C LEU A 525 6.82 -4.56 -11.51
N PRO A 526 7.78 -5.45 -11.80
CA PRO A 526 7.98 -6.65 -11.01
C PRO A 526 8.58 -6.30 -9.66
N TYR A 527 8.17 -7.02 -8.60
CA TYR A 527 8.78 -6.95 -7.27
C TYR A 527 8.65 -5.63 -6.50
N SER A 528 7.92 -4.65 -7.05
CA SER A 528 7.61 -3.41 -6.37
C SER A 528 6.56 -3.62 -5.26
N SER A 529 6.44 -2.67 -4.33
CA SER A 529 5.29 -2.65 -3.40
C SER A 529 4.07 -1.96 -4.04
N HIS A 530 2.93 -1.97 -3.35
CA HIS A 530 1.71 -1.27 -3.81
C HIS A 530 1.99 0.19 -4.22
N ASP A 531 2.74 0.90 -3.38
CA ASP A 531 3.35 2.17 -3.78
C ASP A 531 4.69 1.87 -4.45
N VAL A 532 4.73 1.86 -5.79
CA VAL A 532 5.94 1.42 -6.51
C VAL A 532 7.18 2.26 -6.18
N PHE A 533 6.99 3.48 -5.69
CA PHE A 533 8.08 4.35 -5.26
C PHE A 533 8.53 4.15 -3.80
N LEU A 534 7.85 3.29 -3.05
CA LEU A 534 8.25 2.80 -1.72
C LEU A 534 8.48 1.29 -1.76
N SER A 535 9.13 0.81 -2.81
CA SER A 535 9.50 -0.59 -2.92
C SER A 535 10.54 -0.97 -1.85
N GLY A 536 10.52 -2.22 -1.41
CA GLY A 536 11.49 -2.70 -0.40
C GLY A 536 12.93 -2.51 -0.87
N ASP A 537 13.20 -2.79 -2.14
CA ASP A 537 14.50 -2.58 -2.77
C ASP A 537 14.60 -1.20 -3.42
N GLU A 538 15.70 -0.50 -3.17
CA GLU A 538 15.97 0.82 -3.74
C GLU A 538 16.10 0.76 -5.27
N ASP A 539 16.59 -0.36 -5.82
CA ASP A 539 16.76 -0.51 -7.26
C ASP A 539 15.40 -0.54 -7.99
N ASP A 540 14.35 -1.16 -7.42
CA ASP A 540 13.01 -1.12 -8.00
C ASP A 540 12.41 0.29 -7.95
N THR A 541 12.66 1.00 -6.85
CA THR A 541 12.22 2.40 -6.69
C THR A 541 12.87 3.28 -7.75
N ARG A 542 14.17 3.10 -8.00
CA ARG A 542 14.90 3.82 -9.05
C ARG A 542 14.39 3.44 -10.45
N GLU A 543 14.06 2.18 -10.68
CA GLU A 543 13.44 1.73 -11.94
C GLU A 543 12.08 2.41 -12.16
N ALA A 544 11.21 2.43 -11.13
CA ALA A 544 9.92 3.11 -11.19
C ALA A 544 10.08 4.61 -11.50
N ILE A 545 11.02 5.29 -10.84
CA ILE A 545 11.33 6.71 -11.08
C ILE A 545 11.85 6.90 -12.52
N ALA A 546 12.74 6.02 -13.00
CA ALA A 546 13.27 6.11 -14.35
C ALA A 546 12.15 5.95 -15.40
N VAL A 547 11.26 4.96 -15.24
CA VAL A 547 10.10 4.76 -16.12
C VAL A 547 9.21 6.00 -16.14
N ALA A 548 8.86 6.54 -14.98
CA ALA A 548 8.04 7.75 -14.88
C ALA A 548 8.71 8.95 -15.54
N ARG A 549 10.02 9.15 -15.28
CA ARG A 549 10.80 10.25 -15.83
C ARG A 549 10.88 10.17 -17.35
N GLU A 550 11.16 8.99 -17.89
CA GLU A 550 11.22 8.78 -19.35
C GLU A 550 9.87 9.00 -20.02
N TRP A 551 8.76 8.60 -19.37
CA TRP A 551 7.42 8.91 -19.88
C TRP A 551 7.12 10.41 -19.90
N ILE A 552 7.49 11.15 -18.84
CA ILE A 552 7.33 12.61 -18.80
C ILE A 552 8.20 13.27 -19.89
N LYS A 553 9.45 12.82 -20.06
CA LYS A 553 10.38 13.34 -21.10
C LYS A 553 9.93 13.01 -22.53
N GLY A 554 9.37 11.82 -22.76
CA GLY A 554 9.09 11.21 -24.06
C GLY A 554 8.03 11.90 -24.92
N GLY A 555 7.74 13.18 -24.69
CA GLY A 555 6.96 14.03 -25.59
C GLY A 555 5.45 14.01 -25.37
N TYR A 556 4.89 13.13 -24.54
CA TYR A 556 3.45 13.20 -24.19
C TYR A 556 3.12 14.42 -23.33
N TYR A 557 4.12 14.94 -22.61
CA TYR A 557 3.97 16.11 -21.76
C TYR A 557 4.65 17.36 -22.35
N LEU A 558 5.82 17.24 -23.00
CA LEU A 558 6.69 18.38 -23.32
C LEU A 558 6.73 18.84 -24.79
N ASP A 559 6.08 18.17 -25.73
CA ASP A 559 6.15 18.57 -27.15
C ASP A 559 4.79 18.53 -27.87
N GLU A 560 4.33 19.68 -28.37
CA GLU A 560 3.16 19.76 -29.28
C GLU A 560 3.50 19.26 -30.70
N GLN A 561 4.76 18.89 -31.03
CA GLN A 561 5.17 18.67 -32.43
C GLN A 561 5.96 17.41 -32.79
N THR A 562 6.23 16.43 -31.91
CA THR A 562 6.88 15.19 -32.36
C THR A 562 6.22 13.90 -31.86
N GLN A 563 5.64 13.14 -32.80
CA GLN A 563 5.26 11.74 -32.59
C GLN A 563 6.52 10.86 -32.64
N LEU A 564 6.84 10.20 -31.52
CA LEU A 564 7.85 9.14 -31.48
C LEU A 564 7.28 7.80 -31.96
N PRO A 565 8.10 6.94 -32.59
CA PRO A 565 7.68 5.61 -33.02
C PRO A 565 7.73 4.60 -31.86
N GLY A 566 6.56 4.04 -31.54
CA GLY A 566 6.31 2.73 -30.90
C GLY A 566 7.35 2.17 -29.93
N ALA A 567 7.21 2.49 -28.64
CA ALA A 567 7.73 1.64 -27.57
C ALA A 567 6.94 0.32 -27.56
N ALA A 568 7.64 -0.80 -27.39
CA ALA A 568 7.05 -2.14 -27.43
C ALA A 568 6.15 -2.38 -26.21
N THR A 569 4.85 -2.16 -26.37
CA THR A 569 3.81 -2.65 -25.45
C THR A 569 3.76 -4.18 -25.55
N ARG A 570 3.97 -4.87 -24.42
CA ARG A 570 3.62 -6.30 -24.31
C ARG A 570 2.11 -6.39 -24.15
N ASN A 571 1.41 -6.76 -25.21
CA ASN A 571 -0.01 -7.11 -25.13
C ASN A 571 -0.14 -8.47 -24.43
N PHE A 572 -0.63 -8.50 -23.20
CA PHE A 572 -1.16 -9.73 -22.61
C PHE A 572 -2.57 -9.98 -23.16
N SER A 573 -2.79 -11.16 -23.74
CA SER A 573 -4.08 -11.54 -24.31
C SER A 573 -4.69 -12.72 -23.56
N SER A 574 -5.31 -12.47 -22.40
CA SER A 574 -6.06 -13.52 -21.69
C SER A 574 -7.15 -13.02 -20.72
N ALA A 575 -7.82 -11.89 -20.97
CA ALA A 575 -8.81 -11.31 -20.04
C ALA A 575 -10.23 -11.92 -20.05
N ASN A 576 -10.74 -12.43 -21.18
CA ASN A 576 -12.20 -12.59 -21.35
C ASN A 576 -12.86 -13.84 -20.69
N ARG A 577 -12.14 -14.64 -19.88
CA ARG A 577 -12.70 -15.88 -19.29
C ARG A 577 -13.09 -15.80 -17.81
N LEU A 578 -12.45 -14.95 -17.00
CA LEU A 578 -12.72 -14.90 -15.55
C LEU A 578 -14.03 -14.17 -15.21
N HIS A 579 -14.40 -13.14 -15.97
CA HIS A 579 -15.53 -12.27 -15.65
C HIS A 579 -16.92 -12.95 -15.72
N ASN A 580 -17.07 -13.98 -16.56
CA ASN A 580 -18.35 -14.72 -16.68
C ASN A 580 -18.56 -15.78 -15.60
N VAL A 581 -17.49 -16.23 -14.92
CA VAL A 581 -17.57 -17.22 -13.83
C VAL A 581 -17.90 -16.52 -12.51
N LYS A 582 -17.30 -15.35 -12.23
CA LYS A 582 -17.58 -14.52 -11.04
C LYS A 582 -19.07 -14.15 -10.89
N ARG A 583 -19.74 -13.78 -11.99
CA ARG A 583 -21.19 -13.42 -11.98
C ARG A 583 -22.12 -14.57 -11.60
N GLY A 584 -21.72 -15.83 -11.81
CA GLY A 584 -22.54 -16.99 -11.49
C GLY A 584 -22.66 -17.27 -9.99
N TYR A 585 -21.55 -17.16 -9.25
CA TYR A 585 -21.50 -17.38 -7.80
C TYR A 585 -22.14 -16.24 -7.01
N ALA A 586 -21.89 -14.99 -7.42
CA ALA A 586 -22.52 -13.81 -6.83
C ALA A 586 -24.06 -13.84 -6.94
N ALA A 587 -24.60 -14.32 -8.07
CA ALA A 587 -26.06 -14.42 -8.26
C ALA A 587 -26.73 -15.43 -7.32
N GLY A 588 -26.11 -16.60 -7.07
CA GLY A 588 -26.63 -17.61 -6.14
C GLY A 588 -26.57 -17.16 -4.68
N PHE A 589 -25.51 -16.44 -4.31
CA PHE A 589 -25.33 -15.88 -2.98
C PHE A 589 -26.24 -14.67 -2.72
N ALA A 590 -26.34 -13.75 -3.68
CA ALA A 590 -27.26 -12.61 -3.64
C ALA A 590 -28.72 -13.08 -3.52
N LEU A 591 -29.10 -14.18 -4.18
CA LEU A 591 -30.41 -14.80 -4.02
C LEU A 591 -30.62 -15.33 -2.59
N SER A 592 -29.60 -15.92 -1.98
CA SER A 592 -29.66 -16.45 -0.61
C SER A 592 -29.79 -15.34 0.43
N ILE A 593 -29.05 -14.24 0.25
CA ILE A 593 -29.19 -13.02 1.08
C ILE A 593 -30.53 -12.35 0.82
N PHE A 594 -30.97 -12.22 -0.43
CA PHE A 594 -32.27 -11.64 -0.76
C PHE A 594 -33.42 -12.45 -0.15
N LEU A 595 -33.35 -13.78 -0.19
CA LEU A 595 -34.31 -14.66 0.47
C LEU A 595 -34.28 -14.50 1.99
N LEU A 596 -33.08 -14.39 2.59
CA LEU A 596 -32.92 -14.11 4.02
C LEU A 596 -33.51 -12.73 4.39
N MET A 597 -33.25 -11.70 3.59
CA MET A 597 -33.78 -10.36 3.80
C MET A 597 -35.31 -10.30 3.60
N THR A 598 -35.85 -11.04 2.64
CA THR A 598 -37.31 -11.16 2.42
C THR A 598 -37.99 -11.93 3.56
N PHE A 599 -37.26 -12.82 4.23
CA PHE A 599 -37.75 -13.54 5.40
C PHE A 599 -37.67 -12.72 6.69
N LEU A 600 -36.80 -11.69 6.72
CA LEU A 600 -36.57 -10.80 7.86
C LEU A 600 -37.37 -9.49 7.80
N ALA A 601 -37.84 -9.07 6.62
CA ALA A 601 -38.81 -8.00 6.41
C ALA A 601 -40.25 -8.51 6.60
#